data_AF-A0A7S1SE79-F1
#
_entry.id   AF-A0A7S1SE79-F1
#
_cell.length_a   1.000
_cell.length_b   1.000
_cell.length_c   1.000
_cell.angle_alpha   90.00
_cell.angle_beta   90.00
_cell.angle_gamma   90.00
#
_symmetry.space_group_name_H-M   'P 1'
#
loop_
_entity.id
_entity.type
_entity.pdbx_description
1 polymer ?
#
loop_
_entity_poly.entity_id
_entity_poly.type
_entity_poly.pdbx_seq_one_letter_code
_entity_poly.pdbx_strand_id
1 'polypeptide(L)'
;MKNGGDVEARAASNIFWSVATLRSKVPHLKRLLPAVLEVIEFCSPFFSAQEVANIIWGCAKLQLQRPQLQKVLPGLAKRAVDKADGLTGQGVSNIIWSCATLRL
;
A
#
# COMPACT_ATOMS: atom_id res chain seq x y z
N MET A 1 -0.51 17.52 -16.99
CA MET A 1 0.47 17.75 -15.91
C MET A 1 0.11 16.81 -14.76
N LYS A 2 1.05 15.99 -14.27
CA LYS A 2 0.83 15.21 -13.04
C LYS A 2 0.74 16.21 -11.88
N ASN A 3 -0.32 16.16 -11.08
CA ASN A 3 -0.47 17.06 -9.93
C ASN A 3 0.43 16.59 -8.77
N GLY A 4 0.65 17.43 -7.76
CA GLY A 4 1.56 17.12 -6.64
C GLY A 4 1.23 15.80 -5.92
N GLY A 5 -0.06 15.52 -5.74
CA GLY A 5 -0.54 14.29 -5.12
C GLY A 5 -0.16 13.01 -5.87
N ASP A 6 -0.15 13.02 -7.21
CA ASP A 6 0.28 11.86 -8.01
C ASP A 6 1.78 11.55 -7.82
N VAL A 7 2.62 12.59 -7.68
CA VAL A 7 4.07 12.42 -7.47
C VAL A 7 4.35 11.89 -6.06
N GLU A 8 3.65 12.41 -5.07
CA GLU A 8 3.73 12.00 -3.66
C GLU A 8 3.23 10.56 -3.48
N ALA A 9 2.12 10.19 -4.14
CA ALA A 9 1.61 8.83 -4.16
C ALA A 9 2.64 7.83 -4.68
N ARG A 10 3.23 8.10 -5.85
CA ARG A 10 4.24 7.20 -6.43
C ARG A 10 5.48 7.08 -5.52
N ALA A 11 5.92 8.19 -4.91
CA ALA A 11 7.01 8.17 -3.96
C ALA A 11 6.68 7.30 -2.73
N ALA A 12 5.48 7.47 -2.15
CA ALA A 12 5.02 6.68 -1.01
C ALA A 12 4.95 5.18 -1.31
N SER A 13 4.40 4.82 -2.49
CA SER A 13 4.32 3.42 -2.92
C SER A 13 5.70 2.77 -3.06
N ASN A 14 6.66 3.47 -3.68
CA ASN A 14 8.02 2.97 -3.86
C ASN A 14 8.78 2.83 -2.54
N ILE A 15 8.64 3.80 -1.63
CA ILE A 15 9.26 3.74 -0.30
C ILE A 15 8.66 2.56 0.47
N PHE A 16 7.33 2.43 0.48
CA PHE A 16 6.65 1.35 1.18
C PHE A 16 7.04 -0.02 0.64
N TRP A 17 7.13 -0.18 -0.69
CA TRP A 17 7.62 -1.39 -1.33
C TRP A 17 9.07 -1.72 -0.93
N SER A 18 9.94 -0.72 -0.88
CA SER A 18 11.34 -0.89 -0.46
C SER A 18 11.45 -1.33 1.00
N VAL A 19 10.67 -0.71 1.90
CA VAL A 19 10.59 -1.10 3.31
C VAL A 19 10.07 -2.54 3.45
N ALA A 20 9.02 -2.90 2.70
CA ALA A 20 8.48 -4.27 2.70
C ALA A 20 9.49 -5.30 2.18
N THR A 21 10.25 -4.97 1.14
CA THR A 21 11.22 -5.86 0.50
C THR A 21 12.47 -6.05 1.37
N LEU A 22 12.98 -4.97 1.98
CA LEU A 22 14.23 -4.99 2.74
C LEU A 22 14.05 -5.28 4.24
N ARG A 23 12.82 -5.52 4.70
CA ARG A 23 12.47 -5.68 6.14
C ARG A 23 13.32 -6.69 6.92
N SER A 24 13.83 -7.75 6.27
CA SER A 24 14.68 -8.76 6.91
C SER A 24 16.17 -8.41 6.86
N LYS A 25 16.61 -7.66 5.84
CA LYS A 25 18.01 -7.25 5.65
C LYS A 25 18.35 -5.97 6.42
N VAL A 26 17.39 -5.06 6.57
CA VAL A 26 17.56 -3.77 7.25
C VAL A 26 16.37 -3.51 8.19
N PRO A 27 16.32 -4.18 9.36
CA PRO A 27 15.17 -4.07 10.28
C PRO A 27 14.87 -2.64 10.74
N HIS A 28 15.89 -1.78 10.79
CA HIS A 28 15.77 -0.37 11.17
C HIS A 28 14.84 0.43 10.26
N LEU A 29 14.65 0.04 8.99
CA LEU A 29 13.71 0.72 8.08
C LEU A 29 12.26 0.66 8.55
N LYS A 30 11.89 -0.30 9.42
CA LYS A 30 10.56 -0.34 10.03
C LYS A 30 10.23 0.91 10.84
N ARG A 31 11.23 1.66 11.32
CA ARG A 31 11.04 2.94 12.02
C ARG A 31 10.37 4.00 11.15
N LEU A 32 10.44 3.86 9.82
CA LEU A 32 9.78 4.78 8.88
C LEU A 32 8.28 4.47 8.69
N LEU A 33 7.80 3.29 9.13
CA LEU A 33 6.43 2.86 8.87
C LEU A 33 5.37 3.86 9.33
N PRO A 34 5.42 4.47 10.54
CA PRO A 34 4.40 5.42 10.96
C PRO A 34 4.24 6.60 9.99
N ALA A 35 5.37 7.22 9.60
CA ALA A 35 5.37 8.36 8.67
C ALA A 35 4.92 7.94 7.27
N VAL A 36 5.37 6.77 6.79
CA VAL A 36 4.97 6.28 5.45
C VAL A 36 3.47 5.94 5.42
N LEU A 37 2.91 5.38 6.50
CA LEU A 37 1.48 5.08 6.58
C LEU A 37 0.61 6.35 6.60
N GLU A 38 1.09 7.45 7.20
CA GLU A 38 0.42 8.76 7.11
C GLU A 38 0.35 9.28 5.68
N VAL A 39 1.47 9.19 4.96
CA VAL A 39 1.50 9.58 3.55
C VAL A 39 0.62 8.66 2.71
N ILE A 40 0.59 7.34 2.99
CA ILE A 40 -0.30 6.40 2.28
C ILE A 40 -1.78 6.73 2.51
N GLU A 41 -2.16 7.04 3.75
CA GLU A 41 -3.54 7.43 4.08
C GLU A 41 -3.94 8.70 3.30
N PHE A 42 -3.10 9.73 3.37
CA PHE A 42 -3.32 11.01 2.67
C PHE A 42 -3.35 10.84 1.15
N CYS A 43 -2.41 10.07 0.59
CA CYS A 43 -2.28 9.86 -0.85
C CYS A 43 -3.25 8.80 -1.42
N SER A 44 -4.06 8.15 -0.57
CA SER A 44 -4.96 7.07 -1.00
C SER A 44 -5.84 7.40 -2.22
N PRO A 45 -6.36 8.62 -2.42
CA PRO A 45 -7.17 8.97 -3.60
C PRO A 45 -6.36 9.09 -4.90
N PHE A 46 -5.04 9.24 -4.84
CA PHE A 46 -4.18 9.51 -5.99
C PHE A 46 -3.50 8.26 -6.54
N PHE A 47 -3.42 7.17 -5.78
CA PHE A 47 -2.80 5.93 -6.25
C PHE A 47 -3.47 5.39 -7.52
N SER A 48 -2.65 4.88 -8.43
CA SER A 48 -3.06 4.02 -9.54
C SER A 48 -3.48 2.64 -9.05
N ALA A 49 -4.15 1.86 -9.91
CA ALA A 49 -4.57 0.49 -9.60
C ALA A 49 -3.38 -0.40 -9.16
N GLN A 50 -2.25 -0.29 -9.86
CA GLN A 50 -1.04 -1.04 -9.55
C GLN A 50 -0.44 -0.63 -8.20
N GLU A 51 -0.39 0.67 -7.90
CA GLU A 51 0.15 1.16 -6.62
C GLU A 51 -0.71 0.71 -5.44
N VAL A 52 -2.05 0.73 -5.58
CA VAL A 52 -2.96 0.19 -4.55
C VAL A 52 -2.68 -1.30 -4.30
N ALA A 53 -2.61 -2.11 -5.36
CA ALA A 53 -2.34 -3.54 -5.23
C ALA A 53 -0.98 -3.81 -4.56
N ASN A 54 0.05 -3.05 -4.92
CA ASN A 54 1.39 -3.17 -4.33
C ASN A 54 1.42 -2.75 -2.86
N ILE A 55 0.69 -1.69 -2.48
CA ILE A 55 0.62 -1.25 -1.09
C ILE A 55 -0.12 -2.29 -0.23
N ILE A 56 -1.27 -2.79 -0.68
CA ILE A 56 -2.01 -3.84 0.05
C ILE A 56 -1.14 -5.11 0.21
N TRP A 57 -0.39 -5.50 -0.82
CA TRP A 57 0.60 -6.57 -0.74
C TRP A 57 1.73 -6.30 0.24
N GLY A 58 2.27 -5.08 0.25
CA GLY A 58 3.30 -4.69 1.21
C GLY A 58 2.79 -4.75 2.65
N CYS A 59 1.54 -4.37 2.91
CA CYS A 59 0.90 -4.50 4.23
C CYS A 59 0.92 -5.94 4.72
N ALA A 60 0.55 -6.90 3.85
CA ALA A 60 0.61 -8.33 4.14
C ALA A 60 2.05 -8.82 4.36
N LYS A 61 2.99 -8.42 3.51
CA LYS A 61 4.41 -8.80 3.66
C LYS A 61 5.04 -8.29 4.94
N LEU A 62 4.69 -7.07 5.36
CA LEU A 62 5.14 -6.44 6.59
C LEU A 62 4.41 -6.97 7.83
N GLN A 63 3.34 -7.75 7.66
CA GLN A 63 2.48 -8.25 8.74
C GLN A 63 2.01 -7.11 9.65
N LEU A 64 1.54 -6.03 9.02
CA LEU A 64 1.04 -4.86 9.76
C LEU A 64 -0.07 -5.28 10.72
N GLN A 65 -0.07 -4.65 11.89
CA GLN A 65 -1.02 -4.95 12.96
C GLN A 65 -2.34 -4.19 12.75
N ARG A 66 -3.41 -4.65 13.41
CA ARG A 66 -4.76 -4.08 13.24
C ARG A 66 -4.83 -2.54 13.31
N PRO A 67 -4.17 -1.84 14.25
CA PRO A 67 -4.23 -0.37 14.31
C PRO A 67 -3.63 0.30 13.06
N GLN A 68 -2.55 -0.25 12.52
CA GLN A 68 -1.89 0.25 11.31
C GLN A 68 -2.76 -0.01 10.07
N LEU A 69 -3.36 -1.20 10.01
CA LEU A 69 -4.25 -1.58 8.91
C LEU A 69 -5.53 -0.73 8.88
N GLN A 70 -6.15 -0.48 10.03
CA GLN A 70 -7.36 0.35 10.13
C GLN A 70 -7.15 1.77 9.60
N LYS A 71 -5.92 2.30 9.71
CA LYS A 71 -5.56 3.63 9.21
C LYS A 71 -5.57 3.71 7.67
N VAL A 72 -5.04 2.69 6.99
CA VAL A 72 -4.81 2.77 5.53
C VAL A 72 -5.79 1.94 4.68
N LEU A 73 -6.29 0.82 5.19
CA LEU A 73 -7.12 -0.09 4.40
C LEU A 73 -8.44 0.50 3.91
N PRO A 74 -9.20 1.31 4.67
CA PRO A 74 -10.46 1.86 4.16
C PRO A 74 -10.27 2.69 2.88
N GLY A 75 -9.27 3.59 2.88
CA GLY A 75 -8.94 4.41 1.71
C GLY A 75 -8.43 3.57 0.53
N LEU A 76 -7.53 2.62 0.80
CA LEU A 76 -6.98 1.73 -0.22
C LEU A 76 -8.04 0.80 -0.82
N ALA A 77 -8.96 0.26 -0.01
CA ALA A 77 -10.03 -0.62 -0.45
C ALA A 77 -11.02 0.14 -1.34
N LYS A 78 -11.44 1.35 -0.93
CA LYS A 78 -12.26 2.21 -1.78
C LYS A 78 -11.56 2.49 -3.11
N ARG A 79 -10.28 2.87 -3.07
CA ARG A 79 -9.51 3.16 -4.29
C ARG A 79 -9.34 1.93 -5.19
N ALA A 80 -9.19 0.73 -4.62
CA ALA A 80 -9.11 -0.52 -5.36
C ALA A 80 -10.41 -0.77 -6.15
N VAL A 81 -11.57 -0.52 -5.53
CA VAL A 81 -12.88 -0.63 -6.19
C VAL A 81 -13.02 0.43 -7.28
N ASP A 82 -12.69 1.70 -6.98
CA ASP A 82 -12.77 2.81 -7.94
C ASP A 82 -11.86 2.62 -9.17
N LYS A 83 -10.80 1.80 -9.04
CA LYS A 83 -9.81 1.52 -10.09
C LYS A 83 -9.80 0.05 -10.53
N ALA A 84 -10.89 -0.68 -10.30
CA ALA A 84 -10.98 -2.11 -10.60
C ALA A 84 -10.64 -2.42 -12.07
N ASP A 85 -11.13 -1.62 -13.02
CA ASP A 85 -10.88 -1.79 -14.46
C ASP A 85 -9.39 -1.64 -14.84
N GLY A 86 -8.59 -1.00 -13.99
CA GLY A 86 -7.15 -0.85 -14.18
C GLY A 86 -6.31 -1.95 -13.52
N LEU A 87 -6.93 -2.87 -12.78
CA LEU A 87 -6.20 -3.98 -12.14
C LEU A 87 -5.88 -5.07 -13.15
N THR A 88 -4.61 -5.45 -13.20
CA THR A 88 -4.20 -6.66 -13.92
C THR A 88 -4.57 -7.91 -13.11
N GLY A 89 -4.55 -9.08 -13.75
CA GLY A 89 -4.74 -10.35 -13.03
C GLY A 89 -3.78 -10.51 -11.84
N GLN A 90 -2.52 -10.09 -11.99
CA GLN A 90 -1.56 -10.05 -10.89
C GLN A 90 -1.97 -9.08 -9.78
N GLY A 91 -2.49 -7.90 -10.13
CA GLY A 91 -2.99 -6.92 -9.16
C GLY A 91 -4.12 -7.49 -8.31
N VAL A 92 -5.09 -8.15 -8.94
CA VAL A 92 -6.19 -8.85 -8.24
C VAL A 92 -5.65 -9.95 -7.34
N SER A 93 -4.77 -10.82 -7.85
CA SER A 93 -4.17 -11.90 -7.05
C SER A 93 -3.41 -11.36 -5.83
N ASN A 94 -2.66 -10.27 -5.98
CA ASN A 94 -1.94 -9.63 -4.89
C ASN A 94 -2.89 -9.13 -3.80
N ILE A 95 -3.99 -8.46 -4.17
CA ILE A 95 -4.98 -7.96 -3.22
C ILE A 95 -5.62 -9.13 -2.45
N ILE A 96 -6.14 -10.14 -3.15
CA ILE A 96 -6.85 -11.26 -2.52
C ILE A 96 -5.93 -12.08 -1.61
N TRP A 97 -4.71 -12.41 -2.06
CA TRP A 97 -3.72 -13.11 -1.23
C TRP A 97 -3.39 -12.31 0.04
N SER A 98 -3.32 -10.99 -0.06
CA SER A 98 -3.03 -10.12 1.07
C SER A 98 -4.17 -10.09 2.08
N CYS A 99 -5.43 -10.00 1.62
CA CYS A 99 -6.59 -10.10 2.49
C CYS A 99 -6.60 -11.41 3.29
N ALA A 100 -6.35 -12.54 2.61
CA ALA A 100 -6.25 -13.84 3.26
C ALA A 100 -5.08 -13.90 4.28
N THR A 101 -3.91 -13.37 3.91
CA THR A 101 -2.71 -13.35 4.75
C THR A 101 -2.90 -12.49 6.00
N LEU A 102 -3.56 -11.34 5.86
CA LEU A 102 -3.84 -10.40 6.94
C LEU A 102 -5.05 -10.79 7.80
N ARG A 103 -5.81 -11.81 7.39
CA ARG A 103 -7.05 -12.26 8.05
C ARG A 103 -8.03 -11.11 8.26
N LEU A 104 -8.23 -10.34 7.19
CA LEU A 104 -9.20 -9.25 7.12
C LEU A 104 -10.63 -9.78 7.17
#